data_AF-A0AAW2W3D3-F1
#
_entry.id   AF-A0AAW2W3D3-F1
#
_cell.length_a   1.000
_cell.length_b   1.000
_cell.length_c   1.000
_cell.angle_alpha   90.00
_cell.angle_beta   90.00
_cell.angle_gamma   90.00
#
_symmetry.space_group_name_H-M   'P 1'
#
loop_
_entity.id
_entity.type
_entity.pdbx_description
1 polymer ?
#
loop_
_entity_poly.entity_id
_entity_poly.type
_entity_poly.pdbx_seq_one_letter_code
_entity_poly.pdbx_strand_id
1 'polypeptide(L)'
;RVEFGCDAGKTYLLRIINAALNEELFFKIAGHKLRVVEVDAAYVKSFDTDTLLIAPGQTTNALLTANLPIARYLQLVSSHSQIS
;
A
#
# COMPACT_ATOMS: atom_id res chain seq x y z
N ARG A 1 -2.31 14.84 -4.50
CA ARG A 1 -3.54 14.23 -3.93
C ARG A 1 -4.12 13.32 -4.99
N VAL A 2 -4.07 12.01 -4.77
CA VAL A 2 -4.63 11.02 -5.69
C VAL A 2 -5.96 10.53 -5.10
N GLU A 3 -7.00 10.44 -5.91
CA GLU A 3 -8.33 9.97 -5.51
C GLU A 3 -8.64 8.71 -6.31
N PHE A 4 -8.95 7.61 -5.61
CA PHE A 4 -9.38 6.36 -6.24
C PHE A 4 -10.82 6.10 -5.85
N GLY A 5 -11.69 5.87 -6.84
CA GLY A 5 -13.04 5.39 -6.60
C GLY A 5 -13.04 3.90 -6.30
N CYS A 6 -13.52 3.51 -5.13
CA CYS A 6 -13.69 2.11 -4.75
C CYS A 6 -15.17 1.79 -4.52
N ASP A 7 -15.61 0.63 -5.00
CA ASP A 7 -16.91 0.05 -4.66
C ASP A 7 -16.77 -0.74 -3.36
N ALA A 8 -17.74 -0.56 -2.45
CA ALA A 8 -17.79 -1.32 -1.21
C ALA A 8 -17.86 -2.83 -1.49
N GLY A 9 -17.06 -3.61 -0.77
CA GLY A 9 -17.00 -5.07 -0.88
C GLY A 9 -16.12 -5.62 -2.00
N LYS A 10 -15.54 -4.77 -2.85
CA LYS A 10 -14.58 -5.22 -3.87
C LYS A 10 -13.15 -5.26 -3.34
N THR A 11 -12.38 -6.18 -3.91
CA THR A 11 -10.94 -6.30 -3.68
C THR A 11 -10.20 -5.77 -4.89
N TYR A 12 -9.25 -4.87 -4.64
CA TYR A 12 -8.43 -4.24 -5.66
C TYR A 12 -6.99 -4.69 -5.52
N LEU A 13 -6.33 -4.98 -6.64
CA LEU A 13 -4.90 -5.25 -6.67
C LEU A 13 -4.16 -3.91 -6.85
N LEU A 14 -3.41 -3.51 -5.84
CA LEU A 14 -2.52 -2.36 -5.85
C LEU A 14 -1.11 -2.84 -6.19
N ARG A 15 -0.59 -2.37 -7.33
CA ARG A 15 0.82 -2.49 -7.66
C ARG A 15 1.52 -1.22 -7.22
N ILE A 16 2.40 -1.34 -6.23
CA ILE A 16 3.10 -0.21 -5.64
C ILE A 16 4.58 -0.35 -5.98
N ILE A 17 5.10 0.66 -6.67
CA ILE A 17 6.49 0.69 -7.15
C ILE A 17 7.16 1.87 -6.50
N ASN A 18 8.23 1.63 -5.74
CA ASN A 18 9.03 2.72 -5.21
C ASN A 18 10.03 3.19 -6.27
N ALA A 19 9.71 4.32 -6.92
CA ALA A 19 10.57 4.97 -7.89
C ALA A 19 11.55 5.99 -7.26
N ALA A 20 11.57 6.12 -5.93
CA ALA A 20 12.54 6.96 -5.23
C ALA A 20 13.91 6.27 -5.20
N LEU A 21 14.98 7.06 -5.34
CA LEU A 21 16.36 6.53 -5.38
C LEU A 21 16.96 6.27 -3.99
N ASN A 22 16.52 7.00 -2.97
CA ASN A 22 17.23 7.07 -1.68
C ASN A 22 16.33 6.98 -0.44
N GLU A 23 15.02 6.84 -0.60
CA GLU A 23 14.09 6.87 0.52
C GLU A 23 13.14 5.67 0.49
N GLU A 24 13.02 5.02 1.64
CA GLU A 24 11.97 4.02 1.85
C GLU A 24 10.61 4.71 1.93
N LEU A 25 9.64 4.13 1.26
CA LEU A 25 8.30 4.67 1.17
C LEU A 25 7.38 3.91 2.12
N PHE A 26 6.75 4.65 3.04
CA PHE A 26 5.67 4.13 3.88
C PHE A 26 4.34 4.40 3.20
N PHE A 27 3.63 3.34 2.82
CA PHE A 27 2.29 3.41 2.28
C PHE A 27 1.27 2.87 3.28
N LYS A 28 0.29 3.69 3.65
CA LYS A 28 -0.78 3.32 4.56
C LYS A 28 -2.11 3.91 4.11
N ILE A 29 -3.17 3.11 4.26
CA ILE A 29 -4.55 3.53 4.06
C ILE A 29 -5.25 3.49 5.41
N ALA A 30 -5.78 4.62 5.86
CA ALA A 30 -6.48 4.68 7.15
C ALA A 30 -7.68 3.71 7.16
N GLY A 31 -7.74 2.85 8.17
CA GLY A 31 -8.86 1.92 8.38
C GLY A 31 -8.84 0.64 7.53
N HIS A 32 -8.01 0.54 6.50
CA HIS A 32 -7.94 -0.64 5.64
C HIS A 32 -6.66 -1.45 5.86
N LYS A 33 -6.81 -2.78 5.90
CA LYS A 33 -5.69 -3.70 5.84
C LYS A 33 -5.29 -3.96 4.39
N LEU A 34 -3.99 -4.02 4.15
CA LEU A 34 -3.39 -4.38 2.89
C LEU A 34 -2.86 -5.81 2.99
N ARG A 35 -3.21 -6.67 2.04
CA ARG A 35 -2.69 -8.03 1.98
C ARG A 35 -1.59 -8.11 0.94
N VAL A 36 -0.34 -8.25 1.38
CA VAL A 36 0.79 -8.43 0.47
C VAL A 36 0.75 -9.82 -0.11
N VAL A 37 0.96 -9.94 -1.43
CA VAL A 37 0.97 -11.24 -2.13
C VAL A 37 2.23 -11.45 -2.96
N GLU A 38 2.94 -10.38 -3.30
CA GLU A 38 4.14 -10.42 -4.14
C GLU A 38 5.09 -9.30 -3.72
N VAL A 39 6.38 -9.61 -3.68
CA VAL A 39 7.48 -8.65 -3.43
C VAL A 39 8.59 -8.94 -4.44
N ASP A 40 9.10 -7.91 -5.11
CA ASP A 40 10.14 -7.98 -6.14
C ASP A 40 9.89 -9.02 -7.23
N ALA A 41 8.64 -9.09 -7.71
CA ALA A 41 8.18 -10.09 -8.69
C ALA A 41 8.29 -11.55 -8.22
N ALA A 42 8.56 -11.78 -6.94
CA ALA A 42 8.50 -13.09 -6.30
C ALA A 42 7.20 -13.25 -5.50
N TYR A 43 6.50 -14.36 -5.74
CA TYR A 43 5.34 -14.72 -4.92
C TYR A 43 5.79 -15.04 -3.51
N VAL A 44 5.25 -14.30 -2.55
CA VAL A 44 5.50 -14.51 -1.13
C VAL A 44 4.24 -15.06 -0.47
N LYS A 45 4.41 -15.70 0.69
CA LYS A 45 3.26 -16.09 1.51
C LYS A 45 2.46 -14.84 1.84
N SER A 46 1.17 -14.87 1.58
CA SER A 46 0.32 -13.71 1.80
C SER A 46 0.21 -13.38 3.29
N PHE A 47 0.34 -12.09 3.60
CA PHE A 47 0.19 -11.59 4.96
C PHE A 47 -0.55 -10.25 4.95
N ASP A 48 -1.33 -10.03 6.01
CA ASP A 48 -2.09 -8.81 6.22
C ASP A 48 -1.25 -7.81 7.02
N THR A 49 -1.13 -6.58 6.53
CA THR A 49 -0.44 -5.47 7.20
C THR A 49 -1.23 -4.17 7.04
N ASP A 50 -1.19 -3.32 8.06
CA ASP A 50 -1.79 -1.98 8.01
C ASP A 50 -0.86 -0.96 7.34
N THR A 51 0.45 -1.23 7.35
CA THR A 51 1.49 -0.34 6.80
C THR A 51 2.41 -1.15 5.90
N LEU A 52 2.65 -0.64 4.70
CA LEU A 52 3.58 -1.22 3.75
C LEU A 52 4.85 -0.37 3.73
N LEU A 53 6.00 -1.00 3.97
CA LEU A 53 7.31 -0.40 3.75
C LEU A 53 7.86 -0.91 2.42
N ILE A 54 8.31 -0.01 1.57
CA ILE A 54 8.86 -0.35 0.25
C ILE A 54 10.23 0.29 0.13
N ALA A 55 11.26 -0.55 0.03
CA ALA A 55 12.62 -0.06 -0.16
C ALA A 55 12.80 0.58 -1.56
N PRO A 56 13.79 1.47 -1.74
CA PRO A 56 14.11 2.08 -3.05
C PRO A 56 14.31 1.01 -4.14
N GLY A 57 13.60 1.14 -5.26
CA GLY A 57 13.70 0.19 -6.37
C GLY A 57 12.93 -1.12 -6.19
N GLN A 58 12.28 -1.35 -5.03
CA GLN A 58 11.42 -2.51 -4.84
C GLN A 58 10.03 -2.32 -5.44
N THR A 59 9.42 -3.44 -5.81
CA THR A 59 8.03 -3.50 -6.27
C THR A 59 7.22 -4.48 -5.43
N THR A 60 6.07 -4.06 -4.92
CA THR A 60 5.21 -4.90 -4.08
C THR A 60 3.78 -4.87 -4.61
N ASN A 61 3.16 -6.03 -4.74
CA ASN A 61 1.73 -6.14 -5.02
C ASN A 61 0.97 -6.43 -3.72
N ALA A 62 -0.02 -5.57 -3.43
CA ALA A 62 -0.89 -5.70 -2.28
C ALA A 62 -2.36 -5.69 -2.71
N LEU A 63 -3.18 -6.51 -2.07
CA LEU A 63 -4.63 -6.51 -2.22
C LEU A 63 -5.24 -5.56 -1.18
N LEU A 64 -6.10 -4.66 -1.63
CA LEU A 64 -6.92 -3.78 -0.81
C LEU A 64 -8.37 -4.25 -0.87
N THR A 65 -8.94 -4.60 0.28
CA THR A 65 -10.37 -4.89 0.39
C THR A 65 -11.12 -3.65 0.87
N ALA A 66 -12.02 -3.12 0.06
CA ALA A 66 -12.86 -1.97 0.40
C ALA A 66 -14.06 -2.40 1.27
N ASN A 67 -13.82 -2.97 2.45
CA ASN A 67 -14.89 -3.46 3.35
C ASN A 67 -15.49 -2.39 4.27
N LEU A 68 -14.94 -1.17 4.25
CA LEU A 68 -15.38 -0.07 5.09
C LEU A 68 -16.49 0.74 4.40
N PRO A 69 -17.36 1.42 5.17
CA PRO A 69 -18.39 2.29 4.61
C PRO A 69 -17.80 3.35 3.69
N ILE A 70 -18.58 3.79 2.70
CA ILE A 70 -18.16 4.80 1.70
C ILE A 70 -17.75 6.07 2.45
N ALA A 71 -16.44 6.29 2.55
CA ALA A 71 -15.84 7.44 3.20
C ALA A 71 -14.54 7.82 2.48
N ARG A 72 -14.11 9.07 2.69
CA ARG A 72 -12.85 9.57 2.13
C ARG A 72 -11.71 9.12 3.03
N TYR A 73 -11.01 8.06 2.63
CA TYR A 73 -9.83 7.58 3.35
C TYR A 73 -8.59 8.33 2.92
N LEU A 74 -7.83 8.83 3.91
CA LEU A 74 -6.54 9.47 3.66
C LEU A 74 -5.50 8.39 3.35
N GLN A 75 -4.81 8.58 2.23
CA GLN A 75 -3.61 7.83 1.88
C GLN A 75 -2.42 8.64 2.38
N LEU A 76 -1.61 8.01 3.23
CA LEU A 76 -0.40 8.62 3.74
C LEU A 76 0.79 7.98 3.03
N VAL A 77 1.62 8.82 2.46
CA VAL A 77 2.90 8.48 1.86
C VAL A 77 3.94 9.31 2.58
N SER A 78 4.81 8.65 3.35
CA SER A 78 5.90 9.30 4.08
C SER A 78 7.23 8.67 3.71
N SER A 79 8.28 9.47 3.56
CA SER A 79 9.64 8.96 3.46
C SER A 79 10.19 8.67 4.86
N HIS A 80 10.99 7.61 4.99
CA HIS A 80 11.60 7.22 6.27
C HIS A 80 12.52 8.30 6.87
N SER A 81 13.17 9.11 6.02
CA SER A 81 14.15 10.12 6.47
C SER A 81 13.53 11.27 7.29
N GLN A 82 12.20 11.36 7.40
CA GLN A 82 11.52 12.39 8.19
C GLN A 82 10.95 11.90 9.53
N ILE A 83 11.28 10.67 9.96
CA ILE A 83 10.81 10.08 11.22
C ILE A 83 11.93 9.98 12.28
N SER A 84 13.07 10.65 12.07
CA SER A 84 14.15 10.72 13.07
C SER A 84 14.01 11.89 14.03
#